data_AF-A0A0M3JRQ6-F1
#
_entry.id   AF-A0A0M3JRQ6-F1
#
_cell.length_a   1.000
_cell.length_b   1.000
_cell.length_c   1.000
_cell.angle_alpha   90.00
_cell.angle_beta   90.00
_cell.angle_gamma   90.00
#
_symmetry.space_group_name_H-M   'P 1'
#
loop_
_entity.id
_entity.type
_entity.pdbx_description
1 polymer ?
#
loop_
_entity_poly.entity_id
_entity_poly.type
_entity_poly.pdbx_seq_one_letter_code
_entity_poly.pdbx_strand_id
1 'polypeptide(L)'
;MTDVWKSNARKFCEICKVWFADNRVSIEHHESGRRHKDAIQAKLRELGRQRSLKEKQQNDLQRTLAAMESAAKKSMSSDSTDLPCKWNQSERSVGFELVLCLFQGAPVGPALKPRTFMDPRAHGSSVAAMAVEMARRKREKEEVANLATKSQHWKDEDEDEQVLLPKKEPSIEKTEHNEEIVWAETTTDEGVPYYFQIYTGGSS
;
A
#
# COMPACT_ATOMS: atom_id res chain seq x y z
N MET A 1 41.26 53.60 14.15
CA MET A 1 40.96 52.35 13.41
C MET A 1 39.89 51.62 14.19
N THR A 2 38.75 51.34 13.58
CA THR A 2 37.63 50.64 14.24
C THR A 2 37.68 49.17 13.86
N ASP A 3 37.77 48.29 14.86
CA ASP A 3 37.67 46.84 14.66
C ASP A 3 36.30 46.51 14.06
N VAL A 4 36.32 45.87 12.89
CA VAL A 4 35.11 45.39 12.22
C VAL A 4 34.62 44.18 12.99
N TRP A 5 33.54 44.33 13.75
CA TRP A 5 32.84 43.20 14.37
C TRP A 5 32.40 42.22 13.28
N LYS A 6 33.03 41.05 13.23
CA LYS A 6 32.61 39.95 12.36
C LYS A 6 31.70 39.01 13.15
N SER A 7 30.49 38.80 12.67
CA SER A 7 29.58 37.79 13.21
C SER A 7 30.13 36.38 13.00
N ASN A 8 29.97 35.49 13.99
CA ASN A 8 30.35 34.08 13.83
C ASN A 8 29.44 33.38 12.80
N ALA A 9 30.02 32.53 11.96
CA ALA A 9 29.29 31.73 11.00
C ALA A 9 28.41 30.68 11.71
N ARG A 10 27.30 30.30 11.07
CA ARG A 10 26.38 29.26 11.55
C ARG A 10 26.29 28.13 10.54
N LYS A 11 26.17 26.90 11.03
CA LYS A 11 25.98 25.68 10.23
C LYS A 11 24.58 25.13 10.45
N PHE A 12 24.06 24.48 9.41
CA PHE A 12 22.74 23.85 9.44
C PHE A 12 22.90 22.33 9.37
N CYS A 13 22.16 21.61 10.21
CA CYS A 13 22.06 20.16 10.13
C CYS A 13 20.76 19.75 9.43
N GLU A 14 20.86 19.04 8.30
CA GLU A 14 19.70 18.56 7.54
C GLU A 14 18.93 17.44 8.24
N ILE A 15 19.57 16.77 9.20
CA ILE A 15 18.98 15.66 9.95
C ILE A 15 18.08 16.20 11.05
N CYS A 16 18.63 17.06 11.90
CA CYS A 16 17.91 17.66 13.01
C CYS A 16 17.12 18.93 12.65
N LYS A 17 17.38 19.53 11.47
CA LYS A 17 16.78 20.79 11.01
C LYS A 17 17.03 21.97 11.97
N VAL A 18 18.23 22.07 12.52
CA VAL A 18 18.63 23.12 13.48
C VAL A 18 19.88 23.83 12.99
N TRP A 19 19.93 25.15 13.24
CA TRP A 19 21.11 25.99 13.06
C TRP A 19 21.94 26.04 14.34
N PHE A 20 23.25 25.87 14.23
CA PHE A 20 24.19 25.95 15.35
C PHE A 20 25.46 26.72 14.95
N ALA A 21 26.31 27.06 15.93
CA ALA A 21 27.52 27.84 15.69
C ALA A 21 28.61 27.00 14.98
N ASP A 22 29.40 27.62 14.11
CA ASP A 22 30.49 26.97 13.36
C ASP A 22 31.77 26.79 14.22
N ASN A 23 31.61 26.20 15.41
CA ASN A 23 32.71 25.86 16.29
C ASN A 23 32.91 24.34 16.28
N ARG A 24 34.15 23.85 16.18
CA ARG A 24 34.46 22.41 16.17
C ARG A 24 33.81 21.65 17.32
N VAL A 25 33.90 22.19 18.54
CA VAL A 25 33.28 21.59 19.73
C VAL A 25 31.76 21.52 19.60
N SER A 26 31.12 22.55 19.03
CA SER A 26 29.67 22.56 18.81
C SER A 26 29.24 21.55 17.76
N ILE A 27 30.05 21.33 16.72
CA ILE A 27 29.80 20.32 15.68
C ILE A 27 29.87 18.92 16.32
N GLU A 28 30.95 18.61 17.03
CA GLU A 28 31.16 17.31 17.66
C GLU A 28 30.07 16.99 18.68
N HIS A 29 29.63 17.96 19.50
CA HIS A 29 28.53 17.75 20.44
C HIS A 29 27.17 17.56 19.75
N HIS A 30 26.95 18.25 18.63
CA HIS A 30 25.71 18.08 17.86
C HIS A 30 25.65 16.69 17.21
N GLU A 31 26.73 16.27 16.56
CA GLU A 31 26.81 14.97 15.86
C GLU A 31 26.85 13.79 16.84
N SER A 32 27.55 13.92 17.96
CA SER A 32 27.61 12.88 19.00
C SER A 32 26.34 12.80 19.85
N GLY A 33 25.49 13.82 19.81
CA GLY A 33 24.25 13.92 20.59
C GLY A 33 23.23 12.82 20.26
N ARG A 34 22.55 12.31 21.29
CA ARG A 34 21.56 11.22 21.17
C ARG A 34 20.48 11.52 20.12
N ARG A 35 19.88 12.71 20.19
CA ARG A 35 18.85 13.16 19.25
C ARG A 35 19.29 13.09 17.78
N HIS A 36 20.55 13.40 17.50
CA HIS A 36 21.09 13.35 16.14
C HIS A 36 21.26 11.91 15.66
N LYS A 37 21.86 11.06 16.49
CA LYS A 37 22.02 9.63 16.21
C LYS A 37 20.68 8.92 16.03
N ASP A 38 19.72 9.17 16.90
CA ASP A 38 18.37 8.59 16.82
C ASP A 38 17.66 9.02 15.52
N ALA A 39 17.81 10.29 15.14
CA ALA A 39 17.26 10.81 13.89
C ALA A 39 17.95 10.22 12.64
N ILE A 40 19.27 10.00 12.67
CA ILE A 40 19.99 9.27 11.61
C ILE A 40 19.42 7.85 11.47
N GLN A 41 19.31 7.11 12.57
CA GLN A 41 18.80 5.74 12.55
C GLN A 41 17.35 5.68 12.08
N ALA A 42 16.52 6.64 12.47
CA ALA A 42 15.14 6.76 11.97
C ALA A 42 15.10 7.03 10.46
N LYS A 43 15.93 7.96 9.96
CA LYS A 43 16.04 8.22 8.51
C LYS A 43 16.55 7.01 7.74
N LEU A 44 17.52 6.27 8.27
CA LEU A 44 18.05 5.07 7.61
C LEU A 44 16.99 3.98 7.50
N ARG A 45 16.22 3.75 8.57
CA ARG A 45 15.06 2.83 8.56
C ARG A 45 14.00 3.25 7.54
N GLU A 46 13.70 4.54 7.46
CA GLU A 46 12.74 5.07 6.50
C GLU A 46 13.21 4.89 5.05
N LEU A 47 14.48 5.19 4.76
CA LEU A 47 15.06 4.96 3.43
C LEU A 47 15.02 3.47 3.03
N GLY A 48 15.25 2.56 4.00
CA GLY A 48 15.11 1.12 3.78
C GLY A 48 13.68 0.72 3.37
N ARG A 49 12.66 1.21 4.08
CA ARG A 49 11.25 0.96 3.73
C ARG A 49 10.90 1.53 2.37
N GLN A 50 11.31 2.77 2.09
CA GLN A 50 11.04 3.41 0.80
C GLN A 50 11.71 2.68 -0.36
N ARG A 51 12.91 2.14 -0.19
CA ARG A 51 13.56 1.30 -1.21
C ARG A 51 12.73 0.05 -1.51
N SER A 52 12.31 -0.70 -0.48
CA SER A 52 11.50 -1.91 -0.66
C SER A 52 10.15 -1.61 -1.33
N LEU A 53 9.49 -0.52 -0.94
CA LEU A 53 8.23 -0.10 -1.58
C LEU A 53 8.43 0.29 -3.04
N LYS A 54 9.48 1.06 -3.34
CA LYS A 54 9.82 1.45 -4.73
C LYS A 54 10.16 0.24 -5.58
N GLU A 55 10.87 -0.74 -5.05
CA GLU A 55 11.19 -1.98 -5.75
C GLU A 55 9.93 -2.78 -6.11
N LYS A 56 8.99 -2.93 -5.17
CA LYS A 56 7.69 -3.56 -5.44
C LYS A 56 6.90 -2.82 -6.51
N GLN A 57 6.79 -1.50 -6.38
CA GLN A 57 6.12 -0.65 -7.39
C GLN A 57 6.78 -0.78 -8.76
N GLN A 58 8.11 -0.78 -8.83
CA GLN A 58 8.83 -0.97 -10.09
C GLN A 58 8.60 -2.37 -10.68
N ASN A 59 8.58 -3.41 -9.85
CA ASN A 59 8.29 -4.77 -10.31
C ASN A 59 6.87 -4.88 -10.88
N ASP A 60 5.87 -4.33 -10.19
CA ASP A 60 4.48 -4.31 -10.65
C ASP A 60 4.36 -3.54 -11.98
N LEU A 61 4.99 -2.37 -12.08
CA LEU A 61 5.04 -1.60 -13.32
C LEU A 61 5.70 -2.40 -14.45
N GLN A 62 6.87 -2.98 -14.22
CA GLN A 62 7.55 -3.82 -15.22
C GLN A 62 6.70 -5.02 -15.66
N ARG A 63 5.98 -5.64 -14.73
CA ARG A 63 5.08 -6.76 -15.03
C ARG A 63 3.92 -6.32 -15.93
N THR A 64 3.32 -5.16 -15.65
CA THR A 64 2.24 -4.61 -16.49
C THR A 64 2.74 -4.24 -17.88
N LEU A 65 3.92 -3.61 -17.98
CA LEU A 65 4.55 -3.27 -19.26
C LEU A 65 4.84 -4.53 -20.08
N ALA A 66 5.44 -5.55 -19.47
CA ALA A 66 5.72 -6.82 -20.14
C ALA A 66 4.45 -7.50 -20.66
N ALA A 67 3.35 -7.46 -19.91
CA ALA A 67 2.07 -8.02 -20.34
C ALA A 67 1.51 -7.25 -21.56
N MET A 68 1.50 -5.92 -21.51
CA MET A 68 1.04 -5.07 -22.62
C MET A 68 1.90 -5.27 -23.88
N GLU A 69 3.22 -5.29 -23.73
CA GLU A 69 4.14 -5.54 -24.84
C GLU A 69 3.90 -6.92 -25.47
N SER A 70 3.65 -7.95 -24.66
CA SER A 70 3.35 -9.29 -25.17
C SER A 70 2.03 -9.34 -25.94
N ALA A 71 1.01 -8.62 -25.49
CA ALA A 71 -0.28 -8.53 -26.17
C ALA A 71 -0.16 -7.76 -27.49
N ALA A 72 0.55 -6.63 -27.48
CA ALA A 72 0.82 -5.84 -28.69
C ALA A 72 1.65 -6.61 -29.73
N LYS A 73 2.67 -7.36 -29.29
CA LYS A 73 3.45 -8.23 -30.19
C LYS A 73 2.59 -9.31 -30.82
N LYS A 74 1.65 -9.91 -30.05
CA LYS A 74 0.71 -10.91 -30.57
C LYS A 74 -0.21 -10.32 -31.64
N SER A 75 -0.83 -9.16 -31.39
CA SER A 75 -1.71 -8.50 -32.37
C SER A 75 -0.97 -8.08 -33.63
N MET A 76 0.24 -7.53 -33.50
CA MET A 76 1.07 -7.18 -34.65
C MET A 76 1.45 -8.41 -35.49
N SER A 77 1.73 -9.54 -34.85
CA SER A 77 2.03 -10.78 -35.57
C SER A 77 0.81 -11.38 -36.29
N SER A 78 -0.39 -11.32 -35.68
CA SER A 78 -1.62 -11.80 -36.32
C SER A 78 -2.08 -10.89 -37.47
N ASP A 79 -1.93 -9.58 -37.32
CA ASP A 79 -2.32 -8.63 -38.37
C ASP A 79 -1.32 -8.63 -39.54
N SER A 80 -0.08 -9.09 -39.33
CA SER A 80 0.89 -9.25 -40.42
C SER A 80 0.54 -10.38 -41.39
N THR A 81 -0.25 -11.37 -40.95
CA THR A 81 -0.72 -12.48 -41.80
C THR A 81 -2.07 -12.20 -42.44
N ASP A 82 -2.89 -11.34 -41.84
CA ASP A 82 -4.23 -10.99 -42.31
C ASP A 82 -4.37 -9.49 -42.60
N LEU A 83 -3.66 -9.01 -43.62
CA LEU A 83 -4.04 -7.79 -44.33
C LEU A 83 -4.17 -8.07 -45.83
N PRO A 84 -5.42 -8.07 -46.32
CA PRO A 84 -5.80 -7.22 -47.43
C PRO A 84 -6.60 -6.03 -46.90
N CYS A 85 -5.96 -5.11 -46.18
CA CYS A 85 -6.46 -3.73 -46.09
C CYS A 85 -5.69 -2.86 -47.07
N LYS A 86 -6.24 -2.74 -48.28
CA LYS A 86 -5.97 -1.58 -49.12
C LYS A 86 -6.57 -0.38 -48.40
N TRP A 87 -5.76 0.42 -47.72
CA TRP A 87 -6.06 1.84 -47.60
C TRP A 87 -5.96 2.42 -49.00
N ASN A 88 -7.11 2.54 -49.68
CA ASN A 88 -7.23 3.29 -50.92
C ASN A 88 -7.07 4.77 -50.59
N GLN A 89 -5.83 5.27 -50.68
CA GLN A 89 -5.58 6.71 -50.74
C GLN A 89 -5.97 7.25 -52.12
N SER A 90 -7.23 7.06 -52.52
CA SER A 90 -7.83 7.63 -53.71
C SER A 90 -9.35 7.51 -53.63
N GLU A 91 -9.99 8.36 -52.84
CA GLU A 91 -11.40 8.72 -53.06
C GLU A 91 -11.71 10.00 -52.27
N ARG A 92 -11.07 11.08 -52.75
CA ARG A 92 -11.70 12.38 -52.77
C ARG A 92 -12.53 12.37 -54.06
N SER A 93 -13.84 12.65 -53.97
CA SER A 93 -14.82 12.69 -55.08
C SER A 93 -15.29 11.29 -55.52
N VAL A 94 -16.56 10.90 -55.58
CA VAL A 94 -17.87 11.59 -55.76
C VAL A 94 -19.04 10.66 -55.35
N GLY A 95 -20.20 11.23 -54.99
CA GLY A 95 -21.57 10.65 -55.08
C GLY A 95 -21.93 9.49 -54.14
N PHE A 96 -22.75 9.65 -53.10
CA PHE A 96 -24.23 9.76 -53.10
C PHE A 96 -24.97 8.57 -53.74
N GLU A 97 -25.76 7.89 -52.88
CA GLU A 97 -26.75 6.82 -53.11
C GLU A 97 -26.30 5.40 -53.48
N LEU A 98 -26.64 4.40 -52.64
CA LEU A 98 -27.91 3.65 -52.78
C LEU A 98 -28.05 2.52 -51.73
N VAL A 99 -29.13 2.63 -50.94
CA VAL A 99 -30.02 1.55 -50.43
C VAL A 99 -29.57 0.61 -49.30
N LEU A 100 -30.12 0.97 -48.14
CA LEU A 100 -30.76 0.11 -47.14
C LEU A 100 -31.59 -1.05 -47.76
N CYS A 101 -31.21 -2.33 -47.61
CA CYS A 101 -32.18 -3.43 -47.39
C CYS A 101 -31.53 -4.78 -47.04
N LEU A 102 -32.23 -5.54 -46.17
CA LEU A 102 -32.09 -6.96 -45.76
C LEU A 102 -31.15 -7.17 -44.55
N PHE A 103 -31.59 -7.25 -43.29
CA PHE A 103 -32.81 -7.84 -42.74
C PHE A 103 -33.20 -9.17 -43.40
N GLN A 104 -32.38 -10.19 -43.15
CA GLN A 104 -32.87 -11.56 -42.96
C GLN A 104 -32.34 -12.05 -41.62
N GLY A 105 -33.27 -12.25 -40.69
CA GLY A 105 -32.98 -12.67 -39.33
C GLY A 105 -32.49 -14.12 -39.27
N ALA A 106 -31.40 -14.32 -38.55
CA ALA A 106 -31.11 -15.59 -37.91
C ALA A 106 -31.73 -15.54 -36.49
N PRO A 107 -32.53 -16.53 -36.06
CA PRO A 107 -32.97 -16.59 -34.68
C PRO A 107 -31.76 -17.01 -33.82
N VAL A 108 -31.05 -16.02 -33.26
CA VAL A 108 -30.10 -16.26 -32.18
C VAL A 108 -30.91 -16.44 -30.89
N GLY A 109 -31.59 -17.58 -30.79
CA GLY A 109 -32.00 -18.09 -29.48
C GLY A 109 -30.73 -18.39 -28.67
N PRO A 110 -30.72 -18.18 -27.34
CA PRO A 110 -29.56 -18.54 -26.54
C PRO A 110 -29.34 -20.04 -26.67
N ALA A 111 -28.16 -20.42 -27.19
CA ALA A 111 -27.75 -21.81 -27.29
C ALA A 111 -27.95 -22.48 -25.92
N LEU A 112 -28.76 -23.53 -25.89
CA LEU A 112 -28.87 -24.40 -24.74
C LEU A 112 -27.49 -25.00 -24.50
N LYS A 113 -26.77 -24.46 -23.50
CA LYS A 113 -25.57 -25.08 -22.97
C LYS A 113 -25.93 -26.55 -22.72
N PRO A 114 -25.14 -27.53 -23.18
CA PRO A 114 -25.41 -28.91 -22.83
C PRO A 114 -25.42 -28.97 -21.30
N ARG A 115 -26.59 -29.21 -20.71
CA ARG A 115 -26.67 -29.67 -19.33
C ARG A 115 -26.12 -31.08 -19.36
N THR A 116 -24.80 -31.21 -19.33
CA THR A 116 -24.23 -32.36 -18.68
C THR A 116 -24.71 -32.22 -17.24
N PHE A 117 -25.72 -33.01 -16.89
CA PHE A 117 -26.10 -33.23 -15.52
C PHE A 117 -24.86 -33.86 -14.87
N MET A 118 -24.00 -33.00 -14.34
CA MET A 118 -22.82 -33.39 -13.60
C MET A 118 -23.34 -33.93 -12.28
N ASP A 119 -23.38 -35.26 -12.16
CA ASP A 119 -23.71 -35.93 -10.91
C ASP A 119 -22.75 -35.41 -9.81
N PRO A 120 -23.25 -34.68 -8.78
CA PRO A 120 -22.39 -34.11 -7.74
C PRO A 120 -21.59 -35.18 -6.97
N ARG A 121 -22.04 -36.44 -7.04
CA ARG A 121 -21.42 -37.61 -6.41
C ARG A 121 -20.29 -38.23 -7.25
N ALA A 122 -20.29 -38.06 -8.56
CA ALA A 122 -19.23 -38.56 -9.46
C ALA A 122 -17.95 -37.70 -9.38
N HIS A 123 -18.08 -36.43 -8.98
CA HIS A 123 -16.96 -35.51 -8.75
C HIS A 123 -16.39 -35.59 -7.31
N GLY A 124 -16.92 -36.48 -6.46
CA GLY A 124 -16.50 -36.62 -5.05
C GLY A 124 -15.03 -37.01 -4.89
N SER A 125 -14.46 -37.75 -5.85
CA SER A 125 -13.02 -38.05 -5.89
C SER A 125 -12.17 -36.79 -6.16
N SER A 126 -12.66 -35.85 -6.96
CA SER A 126 -12.01 -34.57 -7.22
C SER A 126 -12.17 -33.57 -6.07
N VAL A 127 -13.31 -33.56 -5.37
CA VAL A 127 -13.50 -32.73 -4.17
C VAL A 127 -12.67 -33.26 -2.99
N ALA A 128 -12.61 -34.58 -2.81
CA ALA A 128 -11.72 -35.21 -1.81
C ALA A 128 -10.24 -34.95 -2.13
N ALA A 129 -9.83 -35.08 -3.39
CA ALA A 129 -8.47 -34.74 -3.82
C ALA A 129 -8.16 -33.24 -3.60
N MET A 130 -9.12 -32.35 -3.90
CA MET A 130 -8.98 -30.92 -3.65
C MET A 130 -8.90 -30.62 -2.14
N ALA A 131 -9.65 -31.30 -1.29
CA ALA A 131 -9.58 -31.13 0.16
C ALA A 131 -8.22 -31.55 0.72
N VAL A 132 -7.65 -32.66 0.24
CA VAL A 132 -6.29 -33.11 0.60
C VAL A 132 -5.24 -32.11 0.14
N GLU A 133 -5.37 -31.59 -1.08
CA GLU A 133 -4.44 -30.58 -1.62
C GLU A 133 -4.54 -29.24 -0.86
N MET A 134 -5.74 -28.84 -0.45
CA MET A 134 -5.96 -27.66 0.38
C MET A 134 -5.36 -27.84 1.78
N ALA A 135 -5.45 -29.05 2.36
CA ALA A 135 -4.81 -29.38 3.63
C ALA A 135 -3.27 -29.37 3.54
N ARG A 136 -2.70 -29.89 2.45
CA ARG A 136 -1.26 -29.83 2.16
C ARG A 136 -0.77 -28.39 2.07
N ARG A 137 -1.45 -27.56 1.26
CA ARG A 137 -1.13 -26.13 1.11
C ARG A 137 -1.27 -25.34 2.41
N LYS A 138 -2.21 -25.72 3.29
CA LYS A 138 -2.34 -25.11 4.61
C LYS A 138 -1.13 -25.44 5.49
N ARG A 139 -0.68 -26.69 5.53
CA ARG A 139 0.54 -27.11 6.25
C ARG A 139 1.78 -26.40 5.73
N GLU A 140 1.95 -26.31 4.40
CA GLU A 140 3.08 -25.60 3.79
C GLU A 140 3.09 -24.11 4.16
N LYS A 141 1.92 -23.45 4.20
CA LYS A 141 1.80 -22.07 4.66
C LYS A 141 2.12 -21.91 6.15
N GLU A 142 1.67 -22.85 6.98
CA GLU A 142 1.98 -22.87 8.41
C GLU A 142 3.47 -23.12 8.67
N GLU A 143 4.12 -24.00 7.90
CA GLU A 143 5.57 -24.24 7.97
C GLU A 143 6.38 -23.00 7.56
N VAL A 144 5.99 -22.32 6.48
CA VAL A 144 6.61 -21.05 6.07
C VAL A 144 6.40 -19.97 7.12
N ALA A 145 5.21 -19.89 7.72
CA ALA A 145 4.95 -18.95 8.81
C ALA A 145 5.79 -19.26 10.06
N ASN A 146 5.94 -20.54 10.43
CA ASN A 146 6.77 -20.98 11.54
C ASN A 146 8.27 -20.78 11.27
N LEU A 147 8.72 -20.94 10.03
CA LEU A 147 10.09 -20.62 9.62
C LEU A 147 10.34 -19.11 9.70
N ALA A 148 9.36 -18.29 9.30
CA ALA A 148 9.45 -16.84 9.42
C ALA A 148 9.51 -16.38 10.88
N THR A 149 8.68 -16.93 11.78
CA THR A 149 8.75 -16.62 13.23
C THR A 149 10.03 -17.16 13.87
N LYS A 150 10.50 -18.36 13.49
CA LYS A 150 11.79 -18.87 13.94
C LYS A 150 12.95 -18.00 13.47
N SER A 151 12.88 -17.45 12.26
CA SER A 151 13.88 -16.49 11.75
C SER A 151 13.84 -15.13 12.45
N GLN A 152 12.73 -14.79 13.10
CA GLN A 152 12.65 -13.62 13.99
C GLN A 152 13.29 -13.91 15.34
N HIS A 153 13.10 -15.12 15.89
CA HIS A 153 13.69 -15.53 17.17
C HIS A 153 15.23 -15.51 17.16
N TRP A 154 15.88 -15.86 16.04
CA TRP A 154 17.34 -15.78 15.92
C TRP A 154 17.89 -14.36 15.69
N LYS A 155 17.05 -13.34 15.47
CA LYS A 155 17.52 -11.95 15.29
C LYS A 155 17.64 -11.17 16.59
N ASP A 156 17.08 -11.69 17.69
CA ASP A 156 17.10 -11.02 18.98
C ASP A 156 18.31 -11.43 19.85
N GLU A 157 19.06 -12.48 19.50
CA GLU A 157 20.14 -13.02 20.37
C GLU A 157 21.56 -12.52 20.03
N ASP A 158 21.76 -11.73 18.97
CA ASP A 158 23.08 -11.21 18.56
C ASP A 158 23.38 -9.77 19.05
N GLU A 159 22.52 -9.14 19.87
CA GLU A 159 22.70 -7.76 20.35
C GLU A 159 22.77 -7.61 21.89
N ASP A 160 23.45 -8.51 22.59
CA ASP A 160 23.65 -8.37 24.06
C ASP A 160 25.14 -8.33 24.47
N GLU A 161 25.84 -7.26 24.09
CA GLU A 161 26.99 -6.75 24.84
C GLU A 161 26.68 -5.36 25.43
N GLN A 162 26.14 -5.41 26.66
CA GLN A 162 26.21 -4.42 27.75
C GLN A 162 25.71 -2.98 27.51
N VAL A 163 24.41 -2.73 27.77
CA VAL A 163 23.94 -1.54 28.52
C VAL A 163 22.75 -1.94 29.41
N LEU A 164 22.94 -1.91 30.74
CA LEU A 164 21.90 -2.09 31.76
C LEU A 164 20.76 -1.07 31.58
N LEU A 165 19.58 -1.54 31.14
CA LEU A 165 18.31 -0.82 31.16
C LEU A 165 17.21 -1.73 31.75
N PRO A 166 16.28 -1.17 32.54
CA PRO A 166 15.41 -1.91 33.44
C PRO A 166 14.31 -2.69 32.70
N LYS A 167 14.02 -3.89 33.22
CA LYS A 167 12.94 -4.79 32.76
C LYS A 167 11.62 -4.03 32.74
N LYS A 168 11.01 -3.95 31.55
CA LYS A 168 9.66 -3.44 31.34
C LYS A 168 8.67 -4.44 31.94
N GLU A 169 7.99 -4.04 33.01
CA GLU A 169 6.83 -4.74 33.55
C GLU A 169 5.74 -4.87 32.46
N PRO A 170 4.92 -5.94 32.49
CA PRO A 170 3.81 -6.07 31.56
C PRO A 170 2.83 -4.93 31.76
N SER A 171 2.76 -4.04 30.77
CA SER A 171 1.77 -2.97 30.72
C SER A 171 0.39 -3.60 30.69
N ILE A 172 -0.37 -3.41 31.77
CA ILE A 172 -1.82 -3.53 31.81
C ILE A 172 -2.36 -2.72 30.62
N GLU A 173 -2.96 -3.41 29.67
CA GLU A 173 -3.72 -2.79 28.59
C GLU A 173 -4.82 -1.94 29.23
N LYS A 174 -4.65 -0.62 29.18
CA LYS A 174 -5.79 0.28 29.33
C LYS A 174 -6.60 0.12 28.06
N THR A 175 -7.70 -0.60 28.16
CA THR A 175 -8.79 -0.48 27.20
C THR A 175 -9.14 1.00 27.10
N GLU A 176 -8.88 1.60 25.94
CA GLU A 176 -9.40 2.92 25.61
C GLU A 176 -10.93 2.79 25.60
N HIS A 177 -11.58 3.11 26.73
CA HIS A 177 -12.99 3.42 26.73
C HIS A 177 -13.12 4.67 25.86
N ASN A 178 -13.60 4.49 24.63
CA ASN A 178 -14.15 5.59 23.85
C ASN A 178 -15.34 6.13 24.66
N GLU A 179 -15.09 7.14 25.48
CA GLU A 179 -16.12 7.98 26.04
C GLU A 179 -16.71 8.79 24.87
N GLU A 180 -17.71 8.19 24.22
CA GLU A 180 -18.51 8.87 23.22
C GLU A 180 -19.18 10.09 23.89
N ILE A 181 -18.78 11.29 23.46
CA ILE A 181 -19.29 12.55 24.01
C ILE A 181 -20.75 12.71 23.55
N VAL A 182 -21.70 12.36 24.41
CA VAL A 182 -23.14 12.54 24.17
C VAL A 182 -23.58 13.92 24.67
N TRP A 183 -24.10 14.75 23.76
CA TRP A 183 -24.68 16.08 24.04
C TRP A 183 -26.20 15.98 24.18
N ALA A 184 -26.76 16.57 25.24
CA ALA A 184 -28.20 16.75 25.40
C ALA A 184 -28.62 18.18 25.10
N GLU A 185 -29.73 18.37 24.37
CA GLU A 185 -30.34 19.67 24.12
C GLU A 185 -31.51 19.89 25.08
N THR A 186 -31.57 21.07 25.70
CA THR A 186 -32.70 21.47 26.54
C THR A 186 -33.04 22.92 26.29
N THR A 187 -34.31 23.30 26.44
CA THR A 187 -34.76 24.68 26.31
C THR A 187 -34.84 25.33 27.68
N THR A 188 -34.21 26.47 27.85
CA THR A 188 -34.42 27.35 29.02
C THR A 188 -35.86 27.88 28.99
N ASP A 189 -36.36 28.41 30.12
CA ASP A 189 -37.71 28.98 30.25
C ASP A 189 -37.97 30.15 29.28
N GLU A 190 -36.91 30.79 28.76
CA GLU A 190 -36.98 31.79 27.68
C GLU A 190 -37.04 31.18 26.26
N GLY A 191 -37.13 29.86 26.13
CA GLY A 191 -37.28 29.15 24.85
C GLY A 191 -36.00 29.03 24.01
N VAL A 192 -34.83 29.38 24.57
CA VAL A 192 -33.54 29.27 23.89
C VAL A 192 -32.95 27.87 24.14
N PRO A 193 -32.57 27.12 23.09
CA PRO A 193 -31.96 25.80 23.26
C PRO A 193 -30.49 25.94 23.70
N TYR A 194 -30.10 25.21 24.74
CA TYR A 194 -28.71 25.08 25.19
C TYR A 194 -28.31 23.61 25.32
N TYR A 195 -27.03 23.34 25.06
CA TYR A 195 -26.46 21.99 24.98
C TYR A 195 -25.50 21.73 26.14
N PHE A 196 -25.60 20.59 26.82
CA PHE A 196 -24.64 20.17 27.85
C PHE A 196 -24.30 18.68 27.76
N GLN A 197 -23.12 18.32 28.27
CA GLN A 197 -22.63 16.93 28.26
C GLN A 197 -23.21 16.16 29.44
N ILE A 198 -23.73 14.95 29.18
CA ILE A 198 -24.49 14.19 30.18
C ILE A 198 -23.58 13.57 31.27
N TYR A 199 -22.32 13.24 30.92
CA TYR A 199 -21.46 12.40 31.76
C TYR A 199 -20.36 13.15 32.53
N THR A 200 -20.12 14.42 32.21
CA THR A 200 -19.19 15.27 32.96
C THR A 200 -19.97 16.08 33.97
N GLY A 201 -20.02 15.59 35.22
CA GLY A 201 -20.54 16.32 36.38
C GLY A 201 -19.66 17.51 36.77
N GLY A 202 -19.53 18.49 35.87
CA GLY A 202 -18.81 19.75 36.08
C GLY A 202 -19.75 20.93 35.90
N SER A 203 -20.37 21.38 36.99
CA SER A 203 -20.99 22.69 37.06
C SER A 203 -19.91 23.77 36.89
N SER A 204 -20.06 24.61 35.87
CA SER A 204 -19.41 25.93 35.82
C SER A 204 -20.25 26.93 36.60
#